data_AF-A0A6G1R465-F1
#
_entry.id   AF-A0A6G1R465-F1
#
_cell.length_a   1.000
_cell.length_b   1.000
_cell.length_c   1.000
_cell.angle_alpha   90.00
_cell.angle_beta   90.00
_cell.angle_gamma   90.00
#
_symmetry.space_group_name_H-M   'P 1'
#
loop_
_entity.id
_entity.type
_entity.pdbx_description
1 polymer ?
#
loop_
_entity_poly.entity_id
_entity_poly.type
_entity_poly.pdbx_seq_one_letter_code
_entity_poly.pdbx_strand_id
1 'polypeptide(L)'
;SDLSHFYSISEHVSPVLAFGFLGPKQQLSEVCTFFKHQIVQYLKDMFDLDNVRYTTVQSLAEDILQLSRRRSEILLGYLGTQTSPEVNGMLPGDSEPLKELI
;
A
#
# COMPACT_ATOMS: atom_id res chain seq x y z
N SER A 1 4.68 37.03 -6.03
CA SER A 1 3.35 36.63 -5.55
C SER A 1 3.02 35.19 -5.92
N ASP A 2 3.53 34.68 -7.06
CA ASP A 2 3.15 33.36 -7.60
C ASP A 2 3.62 32.15 -6.80
N LEU A 3 4.80 32.21 -6.18
CA LEU A 3 5.35 31.07 -5.45
C LEU A 3 4.57 30.77 -4.15
N SER A 4 4.04 31.80 -3.48
CA SER A 4 3.20 31.66 -2.28
C SER A 4 1.84 31.05 -2.60
N HIS A 5 1.23 31.41 -3.72
CA HIS A 5 0.01 30.76 -4.22
C HIS A 5 0.27 29.29 -4.58
N PHE A 6 1.42 28.99 -5.22
CA PHE A 6 1.79 27.61 -5.54
C PHE A 6 2.02 26.75 -4.29
N TYR A 7 2.64 27.29 -3.24
CA TYR A 7 2.80 26.59 -1.96
C TYR A 7 1.47 26.43 -1.21
N SER A 8 0.61 27.46 -1.19
CA SER A 8 -0.70 27.37 -0.53
C SER A 8 -1.62 26.34 -1.19
N ILE A 9 -1.57 26.25 -2.53
CA ILE A 9 -2.25 25.18 -3.27
C ILE A 9 -1.57 23.83 -3.00
N SER A 10 -0.23 23.74 -3.12
CA SER A 10 0.53 22.49 -2.88
C SER A 10 0.30 21.88 -1.51
N GLU A 11 0.14 22.71 -0.48
CA GLU A 11 -0.11 22.29 0.89
C GLU A 11 -1.43 21.51 1.02
N HIS A 12 -2.42 21.82 0.19
CA HIS A 12 -3.73 21.16 0.21
C HIS A 12 -3.82 19.97 -0.76
N VAL A 13 -3.10 19.98 -1.90
CA VAL A 13 -3.08 18.85 -2.83
C VAL A 13 -2.10 17.74 -2.44
N SER A 14 -1.01 18.03 -1.71
CA SER A 14 -0.02 17.01 -1.33
C SER A 14 -0.61 15.89 -0.44
N PRO A 15 -1.45 16.19 0.59
CA PRO A 15 -2.12 15.16 1.38
C PRO A 15 -3.11 14.33 0.55
N VAL A 16 -3.85 14.96 -0.37
CA VAL A 16 -4.82 14.27 -1.24
C VAL A 16 -4.12 13.34 -2.24
N LEU A 17 -3.00 13.79 -2.81
CA LEU A 17 -2.17 12.96 -3.67
C LEU A 17 -1.54 11.80 -2.87
N ALA A 18 -0.97 12.08 -1.70
CA ALA A 18 -0.45 11.03 -0.81
C ALA A 18 -1.55 10.04 -0.40
N PHE A 19 -2.77 10.51 -0.15
CA PHE A 19 -3.93 9.66 0.15
C PHE A 19 -4.40 8.87 -1.09
N GLY A 20 -4.31 9.45 -2.28
CA GLY A 20 -4.54 8.73 -3.54
C GLY A 20 -3.47 7.66 -3.83
N PHE A 21 -2.22 7.87 -3.39
CA PHE A 21 -1.12 6.90 -3.52
C PHE A 21 -1.09 5.84 -2.42
N LEU A 22 -1.48 6.18 -1.18
CA LEU A 22 -1.37 5.31 0.01
C LEU A 22 -2.71 4.76 0.50
N GLY A 23 -3.84 5.31 0.03
CA GLY A 23 -5.19 4.97 0.47
C GLY A 23 -5.51 5.44 1.90
N PRO A 24 -6.73 5.15 2.38
CA PRO A 24 -7.09 5.26 3.79
C PRO A 24 -6.09 4.52 4.68
N LYS A 25 -5.84 5.01 5.90
CA LYS A 25 -4.92 4.38 6.87
C LYS A 25 -5.18 2.87 7.06
N GLN A 26 -6.44 2.44 6.90
CA GLN A 26 -6.85 1.05 6.97
C GLN A 26 -6.32 0.22 5.79
N GLN A 27 -6.36 0.73 4.57
CA GLN A 27 -5.78 0.05 3.41
C GLN A 27 -4.26 -0.08 3.51
N LEU A 28 -3.57 0.96 3.96
CA LEU A 28 -2.13 0.87 4.22
C LEU A 28 -1.82 -0.17 5.30
N SER A 29 -2.61 -0.22 6.37
CA SER A 29 -2.48 -1.22 7.43
C SER A 29 -2.68 -2.66 6.92
N GLU A 30 -3.64 -2.87 6.02
CA GLU A 30 -3.89 -4.17 5.37
C GLU A 30 -2.71 -4.56 4.47
N VAL A 31 -2.20 -3.64 3.65
CA VAL A 31 -1.02 -3.86 2.81
C VAL A 31 0.21 -4.18 3.67
N CYS A 32 0.45 -3.44 4.74
CA CYS A 32 1.56 -3.71 5.66
C CYS A 32 1.41 -5.08 6.35
N THR A 33 0.19 -5.43 6.76
CA THR A 33 -0.11 -6.72 7.38
C THR A 33 0.11 -7.86 6.40
N PHE A 34 -0.34 -7.71 5.15
CA PHE A 34 -0.12 -8.68 4.09
C PHE A 34 1.37 -8.85 3.77
N PHE A 35 2.10 -7.75 3.59
CA PHE A 35 3.55 -7.76 3.37
C PHE A 35 4.28 -8.49 4.50
N LYS A 36 3.95 -8.18 5.76
CA LYS A 36 4.51 -8.86 6.93
C LYS A 36 4.29 -10.38 6.86
N HIS A 37 3.08 -10.83 6.53
CA HIS A 37 2.79 -12.26 6.38
C HIS A 37 3.64 -12.89 5.27
N GLN A 38 3.77 -12.23 4.12
CA GLN A 38 4.58 -12.72 3.00
C GLN A 38 6.06 -12.87 3.37
N ILE A 39 6.63 -11.92 4.11
CA ILE A 39 8.02 -11.99 4.58
C ILE A 39 8.21 -13.11 5.61
N VAL A 40 7.30 -13.24 6.58
CA VAL A 40 7.39 -14.30 7.59
C VAL A 40 7.30 -15.68 6.95
N GLN A 41 6.43 -15.87 5.95
CA GLN A 41 6.33 -17.13 5.24
C GLN A 41 7.55 -17.39 4.35
N TYR A 42 8.05 -16.38 3.63
CA TYR A 42 9.29 -16.49 2.87
C TYR A 42 10.46 -16.97 3.74
N LEU A 43 10.64 -16.39 4.92
CA LEU A 43 11.69 -16.82 5.86
C LEU A 43 11.48 -18.27 6.31
N LYS A 44 10.24 -18.71 6.55
CA LYS A 44 9.98 -20.12 6.89
C LYS A 44 10.35 -21.05 5.74
N ASP A 45 9.90 -20.72 4.53
CA ASP A 45 10.16 -21.53 3.33
C ASP A 45 11.66 -21.63 3.05
N MET A 46 12.43 -20.56 3.29
CA MET A 46 13.89 -20.58 3.12
C MET A 46 14.56 -21.69 3.92
N PHE A 47 14.06 -22.00 5.12
CA PHE A 47 14.63 -23.00 6.02
C PHE A 47 13.90 -24.35 5.98
N ASP A 48 12.94 -24.51 5.07
CA ASP A 48 12.21 -25.74 4.89
C ASP A 48 12.90 -26.64 3.85
N LEU A 49 13.26 -27.85 4.26
CA LEU A 49 13.97 -28.83 3.43
C LEU A 49 13.11 -29.38 2.29
N ASP A 50 11.77 -29.28 2.39
CA ASP A 50 10.86 -29.64 1.31
C ASP A 50 10.79 -28.55 0.23
N ASN A 51 11.12 -27.31 0.59
CA ASN A 51 11.07 -26.15 -0.30
C ASN A 51 12.44 -25.74 -0.86
N VAL A 52 13.54 -26.02 -0.13
CA VAL A 52 14.89 -25.58 -0.47
C VAL A 52 15.90 -26.72 -0.36
N ARG A 53 16.66 -26.94 -1.43
CA ARG A 53 17.66 -28.01 -1.50
C ARG A 53 19.01 -27.54 -0.97
N TYR A 54 19.35 -28.03 0.21
CA TYR A 54 20.63 -27.77 0.89
C TYR A 54 21.79 -28.67 0.41
N THR A 55 21.72 -29.19 -0.81
CA THR A 55 22.70 -30.14 -1.36
C THR A 55 23.95 -29.45 -1.90
N THR A 56 23.80 -28.27 -2.50
CA THR A 56 24.89 -27.45 -3.02
C THR A 56 24.55 -25.98 -2.87
N VAL A 57 25.56 -25.12 -2.81
CA VAL A 57 25.38 -23.66 -2.76
C VAL A 57 24.58 -23.17 -3.98
N GLN A 58 24.82 -23.76 -5.15
CA GLN A 58 24.12 -23.38 -6.38
C GLN A 58 22.63 -23.71 -6.29
N SER A 59 22.28 -24.92 -5.82
CA SER A 59 20.89 -25.34 -5.67
C SER A 59 20.16 -24.49 -4.62
N LEU A 60 20.83 -24.20 -3.50
CA LEU A 60 20.31 -23.33 -2.45
C LEU A 60 20.01 -21.92 -2.98
N ALA A 61 20.95 -21.33 -3.72
CA ALA A 61 20.79 -19.98 -4.28
C ALA A 61 19.65 -19.91 -5.30
N GLU A 62 19.52 -20.94 -6.17
CA GLU A 62 18.42 -21.06 -7.13
C GLU A 62 17.07 -21.11 -6.40
N ASP A 63 16.94 -21.99 -5.39
CA ASP A 63 15.67 -22.18 -4.68
C ASP A 63 15.27 -20.93 -3.88
N ILE A 64 16.22 -20.26 -3.21
CA ILE A 64 15.97 -18.97 -2.53
C ILE A 64 15.52 -17.90 -3.52
N LEU A 65 16.15 -17.82 -4.70
CA LEU A 65 15.77 -16.86 -5.74
C LEU A 65 14.35 -17.13 -6.26
N GLN A 66 13.98 -18.40 -6.45
CA GLN A 66 12.63 -18.78 -6.86
C GLN A 66 11.60 -18.42 -5.80
N LEU A 67 11.87 -18.68 -4.52
CA LEU A 67 11.02 -18.25 -3.40
C LEU A 67 10.84 -16.73 -3.39
N SER A 68 11.92 -15.97 -3.60
CA SER A 68 11.86 -14.51 -3.66
C SER A 68 10.95 -14.03 -4.79
N ARG A 69 11.13 -14.57 -6.01
CA ARG A 69 10.32 -14.19 -7.19
C ARG A 69 8.84 -14.48 -6.98
N ARG A 70 8.52 -15.69 -6.52
CA ARG A 70 7.13 -16.09 -6.22
C ARG A 70 6.47 -15.14 -5.22
N ARG A 71 7.17 -14.78 -4.14
CA ARG A 71 6.63 -13.87 -3.11
C ARG A 71 6.45 -12.45 -3.65
N SER A 72 7.37 -11.98 -4.50
CA SER A 72 7.26 -10.68 -5.18
C SER A 72 6.05 -10.63 -6.13
N GLU A 73 5.80 -11.68 -6.92
CA GLU A 73 4.64 -11.76 -7.81
C GLU A 73 3.33 -11.70 -7.04
N ILE A 74 3.23 -12.44 -5.92
CA ILE A 74 2.05 -12.40 -5.05
C ILE A 74 1.85 -10.99 -4.47
N LEU A 75 2.93 -10.34 -4.03
CA LEU A 75 2.85 -9.00 -3.47
C LEU A 75 2.38 -7.98 -4.52
N LEU A 76 2.95 -8.02 -5.72
CA LEU A 76 2.57 -7.15 -6.83
C LEU A 76 1.10 -7.38 -7.25
N GLY A 77 0.66 -8.64 -7.30
CA GLY A 77 -0.73 -8.98 -7.58
C GLY A 77 -1.70 -8.37 -6.56
N TYR A 78 -1.38 -8.47 -5.26
CA TYR A 78 -2.20 -7.90 -4.19
C TYR A 78 -2.27 -6.37 -4.27
N LEU A 79 -1.15 -5.70 -4.53
CA LEU A 79 -1.12 -4.24 -4.72
C LEU A 79 -1.96 -3.80 -5.93
N GLY A 80 -1.92 -4.56 -7.03
CA GLY A 80 -2.75 -4.30 -8.21
C GLY A 80 -4.25 -4.45 -8.00
N THR A 81 -4.69 -5.23 -6.99
CA THR A 81 -6.11 -5.39 -6.66
C THR A 81 -6.67 -4.30 -5.72
N GLN A 82 -5.81 -3.58 -4.97
CA GLN A 82 -6.23 -2.55 -4.02
C GLN A 82 -6.41 -1.15 -4.64
N THR A 83 -6.03 -0.93 -5.91
CA THR A 83 -6.11 0.38 -6.57
C THR A 83 -7.50 0.74 -7.12
N SER A 84 -8.57 0.11 -6.63
CA SER A 84 -9.94 0.52 -6.98
C SER A 84 -10.27 1.85 -6.28
N PRO A 85 -10.52 2.95 -7.02
CA PRO A 85 -10.85 4.21 -6.41
C PRO A 85 -12.29 4.14 -5.89
N GLU A 86 -12.47 3.94 -4.58
CA GLU A 86 -13.71 4.34 -3.92
C GLU A 86 -13.79 5.88 -3.94
N VAL A 87 -14.25 6.42 -5.08
CA VAL A 87 -14.88 7.74 -5.15
C VAL A 87 -16.13 7.65 -4.31
N ASN A 88 -16.17 8.29 -3.15
CA ASN A 88 -17.38 8.89 -2.57
C ASN A 88 -17.01 9.80 -1.39
N GLY A 89 -16.55 11.00 -1.72
CA GLY A 89 -16.53 12.13 -0.79
C GLY A 89 -17.95 12.69 -0.63
N MET A 90 -18.77 12.03 0.18
CA MET A 90 -19.99 12.63 0.72
C MET A 90 -19.57 13.55 1.88
N LEU A 91 -19.70 14.87 1.68
CA LEU A 91 -19.39 15.88 2.71
C LEU A 91 -20.40 15.78 3.88
N PRO A 92 -19.96 15.62 5.13
CA PRO A 92 -20.82 15.77 6.30
C PRO A 92 -21.12 17.26 6.52
N GLY A 93 -22.38 17.55 6.83
CA GLY A 93 -22.91 18.91 6.89
C GLY A 93 -22.31 19.77 8.00
N ASP A 94 -22.13 21.04 7.65
CA ASP A 94 -22.16 22.14 8.60
C ASP A 94 -23.57 22.72 8.60
N SER A 95 -24.30 22.38 9.66
CA SER A 95 -25.45 23.12 10.13
C SER A 95 -25.02 24.50 10.64
N GLU A 96 -25.61 25.58 10.12
CA GLU A 96 -26.21 26.63 10.96
C GLU A 96 -27.22 27.48 10.14
N PRO A 97 -28.36 27.89 10.72
CA PRO A 97 -29.47 28.53 10.03
C PRO A 97 -29.34 30.06 10.03
N LEU A 98 -29.30 30.67 8.85
CA LEU A 98 -29.48 32.12 8.73
C LEU A 98 -30.97 32.45 8.66
N LYS A 99 -31.47 32.87 9.82
CA LYS A 99 -32.72 33.57 10.10
C LYS A 99 -32.64 35.02 9.60
N GLU A 100 -33.67 35.43 8.83
CA GLU A 100 -34.10 36.80 8.45
C GLU A 100 -33.13 37.58 7.52
N LEU A 101 -33.57 38.28 6.48
CA LEU A 101 -34.69 39.22 6.37
C LEU A 101 -35.44 39.14 5.03
N ILE A 102 -36.75 39.33 5.16
CA ILE A 102 -37.79 39.89 4.26
C ILE A 102 -37.28 40.53 2.95
#